data_AF-A0A4S9UIK9-F1
#
_entry.id   AF-A0A4S9UIK9-F1
#
_cell.length_a   1.000
_cell.length_b   1.000
_cell.length_c   1.000
_cell.angle_alpha   90.00
_cell.angle_beta   90.00
_cell.angle_gamma   90.00
#
_symmetry.space_group_name_H-M   'P 1'
#
loop_
_entity.id
_entity.type
_entity.pdbx_description
1 polymer ?
#
loop_
_entity_poly.entity_id
_entity_poly.type
_entity_poly.pdbx_seq_one_letter_code
_entity_poly.pdbx_strand_id
1 'polypeptide(L)'
;MGVLKSGFLFLVFTVSLYPVLVLLLTNPWLQRHALYAHKIHSGFWHDVNKPESFGFAAHQVTPFNVSTPDNEVLYAWHILPLATVARNRDTLAAADPLDQTLPLQLLKSDPEARVVINFHGNAGHVAQGWRTDTYRALSNQPHTHIFTVDYRGFGRSTGSPTEGGLITDGRALVNYVLSLGIPPSRIVILGQSLGTAVASAVGLSFADPTSELLLQPIVGATAEKAVFRSIILVAPFSSLPDLLLSYRIGGLIPVLAPLRSSRFLVSMISKYILDTWPSGLRLNAYVSAATSISSKNNGAGNVHILHARDDQDIAFAQTEKLFAMATGREVEVLPLGARDAAAKGKVGVRVEMLQYGMHNRVVTYAPVGLAVMRAFEGI
;
A
#
# COMPACT_ATOMS: atom_id res chain seq x y z
N MET A 1 33.89 20.28 -35.06
CA MET A 1 34.41 20.51 -33.68
C MET A 1 33.35 20.97 -32.66
N GLY A 2 32.26 21.63 -33.08
CA GLY A 2 31.19 22.08 -32.16
C GLY A 2 30.35 20.96 -31.54
N VAL A 3 29.93 19.97 -32.32
CA VAL A 3 29.04 18.87 -31.84
C VAL A 3 29.71 17.99 -30.77
N LEU A 4 31.01 17.68 -30.95
CA LEU A 4 31.79 16.90 -29.97
C LEU A 4 32.02 17.67 -28.66
N LYS A 5 32.24 18.99 -28.72
CA LYS A 5 32.34 19.85 -27.53
C LYS A 5 31.01 19.97 -26.79
N SER A 6 29.90 20.16 -27.51
CA SER A 6 28.56 20.20 -26.92
C SER A 6 28.17 18.85 -26.29
N GLY A 7 28.49 17.73 -26.94
CA GLY A 7 28.27 16.38 -26.39
C GLY A 7 29.12 16.11 -25.13
N PHE A 8 30.39 16.54 -25.13
CA PHE A 8 31.26 16.42 -23.95
C PHE A 8 30.78 17.28 -22.78
N LEU A 9 30.39 18.54 -23.03
CA LEU A 9 29.83 19.43 -22.01
C LEU A 9 28.52 18.89 -21.42
N PHE A 10 27.65 18.33 -22.26
CA PHE A 10 26.42 17.67 -21.81
C PHE A 10 26.71 16.45 -20.92
N LEU A 11 27.71 15.64 -21.29
CA LEU A 11 28.11 14.47 -20.51
C LEU A 11 28.72 14.87 -19.17
N VAL A 12 29.61 15.87 -19.15
CA VAL A 12 30.19 16.43 -17.91
C VAL A 12 29.09 17.01 -17.00
N PHE A 13 28.14 17.76 -17.56
CA PHE A 13 27.00 18.30 -16.83
C PHE A 13 26.16 17.19 -16.18
N THR A 14 25.82 16.14 -16.94
CA THR A 14 25.00 15.03 -16.46
C THR A 14 25.72 14.21 -15.37
N VAL A 15 27.02 13.95 -15.54
CA VAL A 15 27.85 13.26 -14.54
C VAL A 15 28.05 14.08 -13.27
N SER A 16 28.13 15.41 -13.39
CA SER A 16 28.31 16.32 -12.24
C SER A 16 26.98 16.60 -11.50
N LEU A 17 25.84 16.55 -12.20
CA LEU A 17 24.52 16.77 -11.63
C LEU A 17 24.09 15.63 -10.69
N TYR A 18 24.46 14.39 -11.02
CA TYR A 18 24.04 13.22 -10.25
C TYR A 18 24.54 13.23 -8.79
N PRO A 19 25.84 13.47 -8.48
CA PRO A 19 26.31 13.63 -7.11
C PRO A 19 25.62 14.77 -6.36
N VAL A 20 25.32 15.88 -7.04
CA VAL A 20 24.59 17.01 -6.44
C VAL A 20 23.17 16.59 -6.05
N LEU A 21 22.46 15.86 -6.92
CA LEU A 21 21.12 15.33 -6.59
C LEU A 21 21.17 14.35 -5.40
N VAL A 22 22.15 13.45 -5.37
CA VAL A 22 22.33 12.52 -4.23
C VAL A 22 22.63 13.28 -2.93
N LEU A 23 23.46 14.33 -2.99
CA LEU A 23 23.73 15.20 -1.84
C LEU A 23 22.48 15.96 -1.39
N LEU A 24 21.68 16.49 -2.31
CA LEU A 24 20.40 17.15 -2.00
C LEU A 24 19.42 16.19 -1.31
N LEU A 25 19.43 14.90 -1.68
CA LEU A 25 18.61 13.86 -1.04
C LEU A 25 19.09 13.46 0.37
N THR A 26 20.19 14.04 0.87
CA THR A 26 20.55 13.96 2.30
C THR A 26 19.78 14.96 3.16
N ASN A 27 19.18 15.98 2.55
CA ASN A 27 18.30 16.90 3.25
C ASN A 27 16.96 16.22 3.58
N PRO A 28 16.53 16.17 4.87
CA PRO A 28 15.32 15.49 5.29
C PRO A 28 14.04 15.92 4.54
N TRP A 29 13.90 17.23 4.31
CA TRP A 29 12.72 17.79 3.68
C TRP A 29 12.65 17.38 2.21
N LEU A 30 13.76 17.51 1.46
CA LEU A 30 13.83 17.10 0.06
C LEU A 30 13.66 15.58 -0.10
N GLN A 31 14.27 14.79 0.78
CA GLN A 31 14.16 13.33 0.75
C GLN A 31 12.71 12.87 0.86
N ARG A 32 11.94 13.43 1.82
CA ARG A 32 10.52 13.08 2.01
C ARG A 32 9.65 13.57 0.86
N HIS A 33 9.90 14.76 0.31
CA HIS A 33 9.19 15.22 -0.88
C HIS A 33 9.45 14.33 -2.09
N ALA A 34 10.68 13.85 -2.27
CA ALA A 34 11.03 12.94 -3.35
C ALA A 34 10.44 11.53 -3.16
N LEU A 35 10.54 10.96 -1.95
CA LEU A 35 10.03 9.63 -1.62
C LEU A 35 8.50 9.56 -1.78
N TYR A 36 7.79 10.46 -1.11
CA TYR A 36 6.34 10.41 -1.04
C TYR A 36 5.69 11.08 -2.22
N ALA A 37 6.36 12.03 -2.89
CA ALA A 37 5.81 12.83 -3.99
C ALA A 37 4.42 13.41 -3.66
N HIS A 38 4.13 13.64 -2.38
CA HIS A 38 2.78 13.85 -1.86
C HIS A 38 2.15 15.18 -2.29
N LYS A 39 2.96 16.13 -2.77
CA LYS A 39 2.50 17.39 -3.37
C LYS A 39 2.32 17.33 -4.89
N ILE A 40 2.68 16.22 -5.53
CA ILE A 40 2.52 16.02 -6.97
C ILE A 40 1.17 15.31 -7.20
N HIS A 41 0.12 16.09 -7.41
CA HIS A 41 -1.23 15.56 -7.58
C HIS A 41 -2.12 16.43 -8.48
N SER A 42 -3.14 15.82 -9.08
CA SER A 42 -4.10 16.50 -9.98
C SER A 42 -5.30 17.13 -9.27
N GLY A 43 -5.33 17.10 -7.93
CA GLY A 43 -6.43 17.67 -7.13
C GLY A 43 -6.70 19.17 -7.29
N PHE A 44 -5.86 19.91 -8.03
CA PHE A 44 -6.14 21.29 -8.45
C PHE A 44 -7.20 21.38 -9.55
N TRP A 45 -7.43 20.28 -10.29
CA TRP A 45 -8.30 20.21 -11.47
C TRP A 45 -9.53 19.33 -11.25
N HIS A 46 -9.54 18.55 -10.17
CA HIS A 46 -10.59 17.59 -9.88
C HIS A 46 -11.01 17.68 -8.41
N ASP A 47 -12.32 17.57 -8.17
CA ASP A 47 -12.88 17.56 -6.82
C ASP A 47 -13.12 16.12 -6.37
N VAL A 48 -12.29 15.66 -5.43
CA VAL A 48 -12.42 14.33 -4.82
C VAL A 48 -13.73 14.14 -4.02
N ASN A 49 -14.46 15.21 -3.72
CA ASN A 49 -15.83 15.10 -3.18
C ASN A 49 -16.89 14.81 -4.25
N LYS A 50 -16.51 14.68 -5.53
CA LYS A 50 -17.40 14.31 -6.65
C LYS A 50 -16.91 13.02 -7.32
N PRO A 51 -17.08 11.85 -6.67
CA PRO A 51 -16.55 10.58 -7.14
C PRO A 51 -17.04 10.17 -8.54
N GLU A 52 -18.20 10.67 -8.98
CA GLU A 52 -18.75 10.44 -10.32
C GLU A 52 -17.82 10.91 -11.43
N SER A 53 -17.05 11.99 -11.18
CA SER A 53 -16.03 12.48 -12.10
C SER A 53 -14.85 11.51 -12.29
N PHE A 54 -14.75 10.51 -11.41
CA PHE A 54 -13.76 9.44 -11.48
C PHE A 54 -14.40 8.09 -11.87
N GLY A 55 -15.62 8.08 -12.41
CA GLY A 55 -16.27 6.91 -12.99
C GLY A 55 -17.07 6.04 -12.01
N PHE A 56 -17.38 6.54 -10.81
CA PHE A 56 -18.30 5.85 -9.89
C PHE A 56 -19.76 6.19 -10.17
N ALA A 57 -20.67 5.31 -9.77
CA ALA A 57 -22.10 5.62 -9.76
C ALA A 57 -22.41 6.67 -8.67
N ALA A 58 -23.49 7.42 -8.85
CA ALA A 58 -23.98 8.36 -7.85
C ALA A 58 -24.18 7.66 -6.50
N HIS A 59 -23.70 8.27 -5.42
CA HIS A 59 -23.74 7.74 -4.03
C HIS A 59 -23.04 6.38 -3.83
N GLN A 60 -22.23 5.91 -4.79
CA GLN A 60 -21.42 4.70 -4.59
C GLN A 60 -20.25 4.94 -3.64
N VAL A 61 -19.74 6.17 -3.60
CA VAL A 61 -18.59 6.56 -2.80
C VAL A 61 -19.00 7.68 -1.86
N THR A 62 -18.72 7.50 -0.57
CA THR A 62 -18.94 8.51 0.46
C THR A 62 -17.59 8.98 1.00
N PRO A 63 -17.18 10.21 0.68
CA PRO A 63 -16.03 10.86 1.30
C PRO A 63 -16.24 11.11 2.80
N PHE A 64 -15.17 10.99 3.58
CA PHE A 64 -15.19 11.28 5.01
C PHE A 64 -13.80 11.58 5.55
N ASN A 65 -13.74 11.93 6.84
CA ASN A 65 -12.49 12.19 7.52
C ASN A 65 -12.24 11.20 8.66
N VAL A 66 -10.98 10.80 8.84
CA VAL A 66 -10.49 9.99 9.96
C VAL A 66 -9.49 10.82 10.75
N SER A 67 -9.72 10.97 12.06
CA SER A 67 -8.75 11.61 12.96
C SER A 67 -7.71 10.61 13.45
N THR A 68 -6.46 11.03 13.48
CA THR A 68 -5.36 10.24 14.04
C THR A 68 -5.14 10.58 15.53
N PRO A 69 -4.51 9.68 16.30
CA PRO A 69 -4.18 9.94 17.71
C PRO A 69 -3.24 11.14 17.93
N ASP A 70 -2.51 11.55 16.89
CA ASP A 70 -1.61 12.70 16.89
C ASP A 70 -2.20 13.95 16.21
N ASN A 71 -3.53 14.02 16.14
CA ASN A 71 -4.32 15.17 15.70
C ASN A 71 -4.20 15.56 14.21
N GLU A 72 -3.83 14.62 13.35
CA GLU A 72 -3.99 14.79 11.90
C GLU A 72 -5.41 14.38 11.48
N VAL A 73 -5.90 14.99 10.40
CA VAL A 73 -7.18 14.69 9.78
C VAL A 73 -6.91 14.12 8.40
N LEU A 74 -7.30 12.87 8.20
CA LEU A 74 -7.10 12.14 6.97
C LEU A 74 -8.37 12.13 6.15
N TYR A 75 -8.24 12.40 4.85
CA TYR A 75 -9.33 12.30 3.90
C TYR A 75 -9.46 10.86 3.39
N ALA A 76 -10.65 10.28 3.49
CA ALA A 76 -10.91 8.89 3.18
C ALA A 76 -12.18 8.71 2.36
N TRP A 77 -12.28 7.58 1.68
CA TRP A 77 -13.45 7.17 0.91
C TRP A 77 -13.97 5.82 1.42
N HIS A 78 -15.29 5.72 1.60
CA HIS A 78 -16.00 4.45 1.71
C HIS A 78 -16.69 4.16 0.38
N ILE A 79 -16.37 3.04 -0.26
CA ILE A 79 -16.97 2.62 -1.53
C ILE A 79 -17.90 1.43 -1.26
N LEU A 80 -19.16 1.59 -1.62
CA LEU A 80 -20.18 0.55 -1.53
C LEU A 80 -20.05 -0.48 -2.66
N PRO A 81 -20.44 -1.75 -2.41
CA PRO A 81 -20.61 -2.73 -3.47
C PRO A 81 -21.62 -2.22 -4.50
N LEU A 82 -21.35 -2.39 -5.79
CA LEU A 82 -22.23 -1.87 -6.83
C LEU A 82 -23.65 -2.46 -6.74
N ALA A 83 -23.76 -3.74 -6.38
CA ALA A 83 -25.04 -4.42 -6.13
C ALA A 83 -25.81 -3.83 -4.93
N THR A 84 -25.11 -3.28 -3.94
CA THR A 84 -25.74 -2.59 -2.80
C THR A 84 -26.29 -1.24 -3.22
N VAL A 85 -25.57 -0.49 -4.06
CA VAL A 85 -26.07 0.76 -4.66
C VAL A 85 -27.33 0.49 -5.50
N ALA A 86 -27.29 -0.52 -6.37
CA ALA A 86 -28.41 -0.85 -7.25
C ALA A 86 -29.68 -1.22 -6.46
N ARG A 87 -29.55 -1.96 -5.35
CA ARG A 87 -30.68 -2.38 -4.50
C ARG A 87 -31.28 -1.25 -3.66
N ASN A 88 -30.51 -0.21 -3.35
CA ASN A 88 -30.90 0.88 -2.45
C ASN A 88 -30.95 2.25 -3.15
N ARG A 89 -31.12 2.25 -4.48
CA ARG A 89 -30.96 3.45 -5.34
C ARG A 89 -31.81 4.64 -4.86
N ASP A 90 -33.09 4.42 -4.60
CA ASP A 90 -34.02 5.50 -4.27
C ASP A 90 -33.71 6.10 -2.89
N THR A 91 -33.37 5.26 -1.92
CA THR A 91 -32.98 5.70 -0.57
C THR A 91 -31.65 6.44 -0.59
N LEU A 92 -30.66 5.96 -1.37
CA LEU A 92 -29.36 6.61 -1.52
C LEU A 92 -29.50 7.96 -2.24
N ALA A 93 -30.34 8.05 -3.27
CA ALA A 93 -30.56 9.30 -4.02
C ALA A 93 -31.19 10.42 -3.18
N ALA A 94 -31.89 10.07 -2.10
CA ALA A 94 -32.47 11.03 -1.16
C ALA A 94 -31.51 11.46 -0.05
N ALA A 95 -30.39 10.76 0.13
CA ALA A 95 -29.40 11.06 1.17
C ALA A 95 -28.37 12.11 0.72
N ASP A 96 -27.77 12.82 1.67
CA ASP A 96 -26.61 13.68 1.39
C ASP A 96 -25.42 12.78 0.93
N PRO A 97 -24.79 13.04 -0.23
CA PRO A 97 -23.63 12.30 -0.71
C PRO A 97 -22.44 12.25 0.27
N LEU A 98 -22.35 13.20 1.21
CA LEU A 98 -21.30 13.28 2.22
C LEU A 98 -21.72 12.67 3.58
N ASP A 99 -22.98 12.28 3.75
CA ASP A 99 -23.45 11.63 4.97
C ASP A 99 -23.14 10.13 4.95
N GLN A 100 -22.38 9.68 5.94
CA GLN A 100 -21.98 8.29 6.08
C GLN A 100 -23.05 7.40 6.72
N THR A 101 -24.10 7.97 7.30
CA THR A 101 -25.05 7.22 8.15
C THR A 101 -25.66 6.04 7.41
N LEU A 102 -26.22 6.27 6.21
CA LEU A 102 -26.85 5.22 5.40
C LEU A 102 -25.81 4.21 4.83
N PRO A 103 -24.71 4.64 4.18
CA PRO A 103 -23.66 3.72 3.73
C PRO A 103 -23.11 2.79 4.84
N LEU A 104 -22.90 3.33 6.04
CA LEU A 104 -22.42 2.55 7.19
C LEU A 104 -23.50 1.61 7.73
N GLN A 105 -24.78 2.03 7.73
CA GLN A 105 -25.88 1.15 8.09
C GLN A 105 -25.98 -0.04 7.14
N LEU A 106 -25.86 0.18 5.83
CA LEU A 106 -25.88 -0.87 4.81
C LEU A 106 -24.71 -1.86 4.96
N LEU A 107 -23.52 -1.36 5.33
CA LEU A 107 -22.38 -2.21 5.66
C LEU A 107 -22.66 -3.06 6.90
N LYS A 108 -23.19 -2.46 7.96
CA LYS A 108 -23.40 -3.14 9.25
C LYS A 108 -24.56 -4.12 9.25
N SER A 109 -25.58 -3.91 8.41
CA SER A 109 -26.74 -4.79 8.32
C SER A 109 -26.51 -6.02 7.45
N ASP A 110 -25.45 -6.03 6.63
CA ASP A 110 -25.10 -7.16 5.77
C ASP A 110 -24.22 -8.18 6.51
N PRO A 111 -24.75 -9.36 6.88
CA PRO A 111 -23.99 -10.37 7.58
C PRO A 111 -22.89 -11.00 6.70
N GLU A 112 -22.92 -10.82 5.39
CA GLU A 112 -21.91 -11.33 4.45
C GLU A 112 -20.91 -10.24 4.04
N ALA A 113 -21.02 -9.03 4.61
CA ALA A 113 -20.15 -7.91 4.29
C ALA A 113 -18.67 -8.27 4.45
N ARG A 114 -17.90 -7.97 3.41
CA ARG A 114 -16.46 -8.08 3.33
C ARG A 114 -15.88 -6.69 3.21
N VAL A 115 -14.75 -6.44 3.87
CA VAL A 115 -14.09 -5.14 3.82
C VAL A 115 -12.68 -5.29 3.29
N VAL A 116 -12.36 -4.52 2.24
CA VAL A 116 -10.97 -4.31 1.81
C VAL A 116 -10.54 -2.93 2.27
N ILE A 117 -9.50 -2.88 3.11
CA ILE A 117 -8.81 -1.65 3.47
C ILE A 117 -7.64 -1.49 2.50
N ASN A 118 -7.70 -0.49 1.64
CA ASN A 118 -6.74 -0.26 0.58
C ASN A 118 -5.77 0.88 0.93
N PHE A 119 -4.47 0.61 0.78
CA PHE A 119 -3.37 1.54 0.94
C PHE A 119 -2.69 1.79 -0.42
N HIS A 120 -2.77 3.02 -0.91
CA HIS A 120 -2.23 3.39 -2.22
C HIS A 120 -0.71 3.63 -2.21
N GLY A 121 -0.09 3.64 -3.39
CA GLY A 121 1.34 3.98 -3.58
C GLY A 121 1.68 5.44 -3.31
N ASN A 122 2.91 5.86 -3.62
CA ASN A 122 3.32 7.26 -3.50
C ASN A 122 2.63 8.15 -4.56
N ALA A 123 2.83 9.46 -4.43
CA ALA A 123 2.22 10.52 -5.24
C ALA A 123 0.68 10.58 -5.21
N GLY A 124 0.13 11.63 -5.81
CA GLY A 124 -1.30 11.77 -6.09
C GLY A 124 -2.20 11.88 -4.86
N HIS A 125 -3.50 11.65 -5.09
CA HIS A 125 -4.55 11.61 -4.07
C HIS A 125 -5.42 10.35 -4.24
N VAL A 126 -6.38 10.10 -3.36
CA VAL A 126 -7.11 8.83 -3.23
C VAL A 126 -7.73 8.32 -4.54
N ALA A 127 -8.10 9.24 -5.44
CA ALA A 127 -8.77 9.01 -6.71
C ALA A 127 -7.87 9.11 -7.96
N GLN A 128 -6.56 9.30 -7.80
CA GLN A 128 -5.65 9.59 -8.92
C GLN A 128 -5.08 8.32 -9.59
N GLY A 129 -4.82 8.39 -10.89
CA GLY A 129 -4.24 7.29 -11.66
C GLY A 129 -5.19 6.10 -11.77
N TRP A 130 -4.67 4.88 -11.60
CA TRP A 130 -5.43 3.62 -11.72
C TRP A 130 -6.14 3.19 -10.42
N ARG A 131 -6.15 4.06 -9.40
CA ARG A 131 -6.73 3.77 -8.09
C ARG A 131 -8.23 3.50 -8.19
N THR A 132 -8.96 4.32 -8.93
CA THR A 132 -10.42 4.20 -9.03
C THR A 132 -10.84 2.98 -9.85
N ASP A 133 -10.07 2.60 -10.87
CA ASP A 133 -10.23 1.33 -11.58
C ASP A 133 -10.12 0.13 -10.64
N THR A 134 -9.15 0.16 -9.72
CA THR A 134 -9.01 -0.86 -8.68
C THR A 134 -10.24 -0.92 -7.79
N TYR A 135 -10.70 0.23 -7.27
CA TYR A 135 -11.85 0.27 -6.37
C TYR A 135 -13.13 -0.21 -7.05
N ARG A 136 -13.35 0.16 -8.32
CA ARG A 136 -14.48 -0.32 -9.12
C ARG A 136 -14.40 -1.84 -9.33
N ALA A 137 -13.23 -2.36 -9.68
CA ALA A 137 -13.05 -3.81 -9.87
C ALA A 137 -13.32 -4.60 -8.58
N LEU A 138 -12.87 -4.10 -7.42
CA LEU A 138 -13.05 -4.78 -6.14
C LEU A 138 -14.46 -4.61 -5.57
N SER A 139 -15.08 -3.43 -5.69
CA SER A 139 -16.47 -3.20 -5.24
C SER A 139 -17.53 -3.86 -6.12
N ASN A 140 -17.15 -4.35 -7.30
CA ASN A 140 -18.01 -5.23 -8.10
C ASN A 140 -18.04 -6.68 -7.58
N GLN A 141 -17.18 -7.04 -6.62
CA GLN A 141 -17.25 -8.33 -5.96
C GLN A 141 -18.42 -8.39 -4.96
N PRO A 142 -19.06 -9.55 -4.77
CA PRO A 142 -20.19 -9.68 -3.87
C PRO A 142 -19.86 -9.23 -2.45
N HIS A 143 -20.70 -8.36 -1.89
CA HIS A 143 -20.62 -7.89 -0.50
C HIS A 143 -19.31 -7.15 -0.14
N THR A 144 -18.49 -6.77 -1.12
CA THR A 144 -17.16 -6.19 -0.88
C THR A 144 -17.21 -4.67 -0.81
N HIS A 145 -17.11 -4.13 0.40
CA HIS A 145 -16.91 -2.71 0.65
C HIS A 145 -15.42 -2.37 0.63
N ILE A 146 -15.07 -1.17 0.16
CA ILE A 146 -13.69 -0.68 0.16
C ILE A 146 -13.59 0.53 1.07
N PHE A 147 -12.56 0.56 1.91
CA PHE A 147 -12.13 1.78 2.62
C PHE A 147 -10.73 2.12 2.16
N THR A 148 -10.49 3.38 1.82
CA THR A 148 -9.18 3.87 1.39
C THR A 148 -8.97 5.28 1.91
N VAL A 149 -7.71 5.70 2.07
CA VAL A 149 -7.35 6.97 2.71
C VAL A 149 -6.18 7.62 1.98
N ASP A 150 -6.19 8.95 1.91
CA ASP A 150 -5.01 9.75 1.65
C ASP A 150 -4.19 9.87 2.94
N TYR A 151 -2.93 9.44 2.91
CA TYR A 151 -2.05 9.61 4.06
C TYR A 151 -1.86 11.09 4.41
N ARG A 152 -1.38 11.39 5.62
CA ARG A 152 -1.06 12.76 6.02
C ARG A 152 -0.15 13.45 5.00
N GLY A 153 -0.53 14.66 4.62
CA GLY A 153 0.12 15.47 3.61
C GLY A 153 -0.23 15.15 2.15
N PHE A 154 -0.92 14.03 1.87
CA PHE A 154 -1.46 13.69 0.54
C PHE A 154 -2.84 14.30 0.34
N GLY A 155 -3.16 14.66 -0.91
CA GLY A 155 -4.48 15.14 -1.29
C GLY A 155 -5.03 16.20 -0.34
N ARG A 156 -6.12 15.87 0.36
CA ARG A 156 -6.79 16.76 1.31
C ARG A 156 -6.41 16.54 2.78
N SER A 157 -5.60 15.53 3.07
CA SER A 157 -5.18 15.19 4.43
C SER A 157 -4.18 16.23 4.97
N THR A 158 -4.28 16.54 6.26
CA THR A 158 -3.38 17.49 6.93
C THR A 158 -1.99 16.89 7.17
N GLY A 159 -1.05 17.69 7.67
CA GLY A 159 0.25 17.19 8.13
C GLY A 159 1.29 17.00 7.04
N SER A 160 2.31 16.18 7.34
CA SER A 160 3.42 15.86 6.43
C SER A 160 3.86 14.41 6.57
N PRO A 161 4.18 13.71 5.46
CA PRO A 161 4.40 12.29 5.50
C PRO A 161 5.75 11.94 6.12
N THR A 162 5.73 10.92 6.97
CA THR A 162 6.90 10.23 7.52
C THR A 162 6.57 8.75 7.61
N GLU A 163 7.57 7.90 7.76
CA GLU A 163 7.32 6.46 7.89
C GLU A 163 6.41 6.13 9.08
N GLY A 164 6.73 6.65 10.27
CA GLY A 164 5.89 6.48 11.45
C GLY A 164 4.50 7.10 11.28
N GLY A 165 4.41 8.26 10.64
CA GLY A 165 3.14 8.95 10.39
C GLY A 165 2.20 8.13 9.50
N LEU A 166 2.70 7.58 8.38
CA LEU A 166 1.90 6.74 7.49
C LEU A 166 1.44 5.43 8.17
N ILE A 167 2.25 4.88 9.08
CA ILE A 167 1.84 3.73 9.89
C ILE A 167 0.70 4.12 10.83
N THR A 168 0.82 5.26 11.52
CA THR A 168 -0.25 5.82 12.36
C THR A 168 -1.53 6.07 11.56
N ASP A 169 -1.42 6.60 10.34
CA ASP A 169 -2.56 6.88 9.47
C ASP A 169 -3.29 5.60 9.07
N GLY A 170 -2.54 4.58 8.64
CA GLY A 170 -3.10 3.29 8.28
C GLY A 170 -3.78 2.60 9.47
N ARG A 171 -3.20 2.71 10.66
CA ARG A 171 -3.82 2.22 11.90
C ARG A 171 -5.10 2.98 12.25
N ALA A 172 -5.13 4.30 12.06
CA ALA A 172 -6.32 5.11 12.33
C ALA A 172 -7.49 4.66 11.45
N LEU A 173 -7.26 4.41 10.16
CA LEU A 173 -8.29 3.88 9.27
C LEU A 173 -8.77 2.48 9.70
N VAL A 174 -7.84 1.58 10.05
CA VAL A 174 -8.21 0.23 10.51
C VAL A 174 -9.02 0.29 11.81
N ASN A 175 -8.60 1.09 12.79
CA ASN A 175 -9.33 1.29 14.03
C ASN A 175 -10.72 1.87 13.78
N TYR A 176 -10.86 2.84 12.86
CA TYR A 176 -12.15 3.35 12.44
C TYR A 176 -13.04 2.23 11.91
N VAL A 177 -12.57 1.38 10.98
CA VAL A 177 -13.34 0.25 10.46
C VAL A 177 -13.70 -0.76 11.55
N LEU A 178 -12.78 -1.10 12.44
CA LEU A 178 -13.04 -2.02 13.56
C LEU A 178 -14.10 -1.45 14.52
N SER A 179 -14.10 -0.14 14.77
CA SER A 179 -15.09 0.54 15.63
C SER A 179 -16.52 0.47 15.09
N LEU A 180 -16.70 0.17 13.80
CA LEU A 180 -18.01 -0.07 13.19
C LEU A 180 -18.59 -1.44 13.57
N GLY A 181 -17.82 -2.28 14.28
CA GLY A 181 -18.19 -3.65 14.66
C GLY A 181 -17.84 -4.70 13.61
N ILE A 182 -17.00 -4.36 12.62
CA ILE A 182 -16.56 -5.32 11.60
C ILE A 182 -15.43 -6.19 12.19
N PRO A 183 -15.60 -7.53 12.24
CA PRO A 183 -14.57 -8.39 12.81
C PRO A 183 -13.32 -8.44 11.91
N PRO A 184 -12.11 -8.55 12.49
CA PRO A 184 -10.86 -8.67 11.72
C PRO A 184 -10.86 -9.78 10.66
N SER A 185 -11.60 -10.87 10.90
CA SER A 185 -11.74 -12.00 9.98
C SER A 185 -12.52 -11.68 8.69
N ARG A 186 -13.19 -10.52 8.62
CA ARG A 186 -13.87 -10.00 7.43
C ARG A 186 -13.12 -8.86 6.74
N ILE A 187 -11.89 -8.59 7.18
CA ILE A 187 -11.07 -7.50 6.66
C ILE A 187 -9.87 -8.07 5.91
N VAL A 188 -9.67 -7.63 4.69
CA VAL A 188 -8.44 -7.80 3.91
C VAL A 188 -7.72 -6.47 3.85
N ILE A 189 -6.43 -6.45 4.15
CA ILE A 189 -5.59 -5.27 3.93
C ILE A 189 -4.91 -5.42 2.58
N LEU A 190 -5.10 -4.47 1.69
CA LEU A 190 -4.47 -4.44 0.36
C LEU A 190 -3.54 -3.24 0.25
N GLY A 191 -2.33 -3.44 -0.25
CA GLY A 191 -1.37 -2.37 -0.51
C GLY A 191 -0.75 -2.47 -1.90
N GLN A 192 -0.46 -1.33 -2.52
CA GLN A 192 0.30 -1.26 -3.78
C GLN A 192 1.53 -0.36 -3.65
N SER A 193 2.68 -0.80 -4.17
CA SER A 193 3.95 -0.05 -4.10
C SER A 193 4.26 0.43 -2.67
N LEU A 194 4.38 1.73 -2.38
CA LEU A 194 4.51 2.26 -1.01
C LEU A 194 3.44 1.70 -0.04
N GLY A 195 2.20 1.54 -0.50
CA GLY A 195 1.11 0.99 0.28
C GLY A 195 1.36 -0.45 0.76
N THR A 196 2.25 -1.22 0.11
CA THR A 196 2.65 -2.56 0.60
C THR A 196 3.47 -2.48 1.88
N ALA A 197 4.30 -1.45 2.02
CA ALA A 197 5.10 -1.18 3.20
C ALA A 197 4.20 -0.73 4.37
N VAL A 198 3.22 0.13 4.07
CA VAL A 198 2.17 0.54 5.02
C VAL A 198 1.34 -0.67 5.45
N ALA A 199 0.83 -1.47 4.51
CA ALA A 199 0.03 -2.67 4.79
C ALA A 199 0.77 -3.66 5.70
N SER A 200 2.05 -3.92 5.42
CA SER A 200 2.88 -4.83 6.22
C SER A 200 3.10 -4.30 7.63
N ALA A 201 3.36 -2.99 7.78
CA ALA A 201 3.54 -2.35 9.07
C ALA A 201 2.24 -2.29 9.89
N VAL A 202 1.12 -1.94 9.25
CA VAL A 202 -0.20 -1.93 9.88
C VAL A 202 -0.57 -3.33 10.35
N GLY A 203 -0.42 -4.35 9.49
CA GLY A 203 -0.65 -5.75 9.86
C GLY A 203 0.17 -6.19 11.07
N LEU A 204 1.48 -5.90 11.07
CA LEU A 204 2.36 -6.15 12.21
C LEU A 204 1.87 -5.41 13.47
N SER A 205 1.43 -4.17 13.33
CA SER A 205 1.04 -3.33 14.47
C SER A 205 -0.19 -3.82 15.25
N PHE A 206 -1.02 -4.66 14.62
CA PHE A 206 -2.14 -5.36 15.28
C PHE A 206 -1.75 -6.78 15.73
N ALA A 207 -0.88 -7.47 15.00
CA ALA A 207 -0.43 -8.81 15.38
C ALA A 207 0.58 -8.80 16.54
N ASP A 208 1.45 -7.78 16.57
CA ASP A 208 2.47 -7.57 17.59
C ASP A 208 2.73 -6.06 17.79
N PRO A 209 1.85 -5.37 18.57
CA PRO A 209 1.97 -3.93 18.80
C PRO A 209 3.25 -3.52 19.53
N THR A 210 3.96 -4.48 20.15
CA THR A 210 5.23 -4.26 20.86
C THR A 210 6.47 -4.39 19.98
N SER A 211 6.31 -4.67 18.68
CA SER A 211 7.45 -4.84 17.78
C SER A 211 8.28 -3.57 17.64
N GLU A 212 9.59 -3.67 17.89
CA GLU A 212 10.56 -2.58 17.71
C GLU A 212 10.63 -2.08 16.26
N LEU A 213 10.15 -2.87 15.29
CA LEU A 213 10.13 -2.51 13.87
C LEU A 213 9.09 -1.42 13.53
N LEU A 214 8.27 -0.98 14.48
CA LEU A 214 7.21 0.02 14.29
C LEU A 214 7.67 1.46 14.55
N LEU A 215 8.97 1.66 14.83
CA LEU A 215 9.69 2.95 14.96
C LEU A 215 9.25 3.90 16.08
N GLN A 216 8.06 3.75 16.63
CA GLN A 216 7.55 4.52 17.76
C GLN A 216 6.61 3.67 18.62
N PRO A 217 6.45 3.96 19.93
CA PRO A 217 5.33 3.44 20.69
C PRO A 217 4.06 3.88 19.99
N ILE A 218 3.24 2.93 19.54
CA ILE A 218 2.02 3.31 18.87
C ILE A 218 1.04 3.87 19.90
N VAL A 219 0.80 5.18 19.80
CA VAL A 219 -0.22 5.89 20.56
C VAL A 219 -1.58 5.27 20.22
N GLY A 220 -2.30 4.79 21.25
CA GLY A 220 -3.60 4.15 21.09
C GLY A 220 -3.55 2.69 20.65
N ALA A 221 -2.41 2.00 20.77
CA ALA A 221 -2.38 0.55 20.60
C ALA A 221 -3.22 -0.14 21.69
N THR A 222 -4.22 -0.91 21.26
CA THR A 222 -4.97 -1.81 22.15
C THR A 222 -4.07 -2.96 22.58
N ALA A 223 -4.25 -3.46 23.81
CA ALA A 223 -3.55 -4.65 24.29
C ALA A 223 -3.97 -5.93 23.55
N GLU A 224 -5.16 -5.91 22.92
CA GLU A 224 -5.68 -7.05 22.16
C GLU A 224 -4.98 -7.18 20.81
N LYS A 225 -4.36 -8.34 20.61
CA LYS A 225 -3.70 -8.71 19.35
C LYS A 225 -4.73 -9.26 18.36
N ALA A 226 -4.63 -8.83 17.12
CA ALA A 226 -5.53 -9.28 16.06
C ALA A 226 -4.76 -9.63 14.78
N VAL A 227 -5.34 -10.56 14.01
CA VAL A 227 -4.93 -10.83 12.62
C VAL A 227 -6.13 -10.64 11.71
N PHE A 228 -5.90 -9.96 10.60
CA PHE A 228 -6.90 -9.78 9.55
C PHE A 228 -7.02 -11.03 8.70
N ARG A 229 -8.06 -11.12 7.88
CA ARG A 229 -8.30 -12.28 7.01
C ARG A 229 -7.07 -12.56 6.14
N SER A 230 -6.56 -11.55 5.46
CA SER A 230 -5.29 -11.62 4.73
C SER A 230 -4.68 -10.24 4.51
N ILE A 231 -3.38 -10.22 4.22
CA ILE A 231 -2.67 -9.05 3.67
C ILE A 231 -2.31 -9.35 2.22
N ILE A 232 -2.68 -8.45 1.31
CA ILE A 232 -2.38 -8.55 -0.12
C ILE A 232 -1.41 -7.44 -0.50
N LEU A 233 -0.26 -7.80 -1.04
CA LEU A 233 0.82 -6.90 -1.41
C LEU A 233 1.03 -6.94 -2.93
N VAL A 234 0.81 -5.82 -3.62
CA VAL A 234 0.95 -5.70 -5.07
C VAL A 234 2.15 -4.82 -5.42
N ALA A 235 3.07 -5.35 -6.22
CA ALA A 235 4.37 -4.73 -6.55
C ALA A 235 5.15 -4.27 -5.29
N PRO A 236 5.40 -5.17 -4.31
CA PRO A 236 6.07 -4.77 -3.07
C PRO A 236 7.57 -4.62 -3.22
N PHE A 237 8.16 -3.98 -2.20
CA PHE A 237 9.60 -3.89 -2.01
C PHE A 237 10.04 -4.36 -0.62
N SER A 238 11.28 -4.83 -0.51
CA SER A 238 11.83 -5.40 0.74
C SER A 238 12.28 -4.33 1.74
N SER A 239 12.93 -3.27 1.28
CA SER A 239 13.18 -2.04 2.02
C SER A 239 13.42 -0.86 1.09
N LEU A 240 13.27 0.39 1.56
CA LEU A 240 13.57 1.55 0.73
C LEU A 240 15.06 1.63 0.35
N PRO A 241 16.04 1.43 1.27
CA PRO A 241 17.45 1.41 0.90
C PRO A 241 17.77 0.37 -0.18
N ASP A 242 17.22 -0.84 -0.07
CA ASP A 242 17.43 -1.89 -1.08
C ASP A 242 16.72 -1.58 -2.40
N LEU A 243 15.51 -1.02 -2.33
CA LEU A 243 14.74 -0.58 -3.49
C LEU A 243 15.53 0.44 -4.31
N LEU A 244 16.06 1.50 -3.68
CA LEU A 244 16.75 2.60 -4.35
C LEU A 244 17.95 2.15 -5.21
N LEU A 245 18.57 1.02 -4.89
CA LEU A 245 19.67 0.41 -5.67
C LEU A 245 19.22 -0.16 -7.02
N SER A 246 17.91 -0.38 -7.19
CA SER A 246 17.31 -0.95 -8.40
C SER A 246 16.19 -0.08 -8.99
N TYR A 247 15.69 0.90 -8.23
CA TYR A 247 14.55 1.72 -8.60
C TYR A 247 14.85 2.64 -9.78
N ARG A 248 13.86 2.74 -10.67
CA ARG A 248 13.92 3.58 -11.87
C ARG A 248 12.65 4.43 -11.91
N ILE A 249 12.80 5.75 -11.88
CA ILE A 249 11.67 6.67 -11.97
C ILE A 249 11.08 6.55 -13.38
N GLY A 250 9.83 6.07 -13.45
CA GLY A 250 9.12 5.84 -14.71
C GLY A 250 9.83 4.86 -15.64
N GLY A 251 10.57 3.90 -15.08
CA GLY A 251 11.39 2.95 -15.83
C GLY A 251 12.66 3.51 -16.50
N LEU A 252 12.90 4.83 -16.45
CA LEU A 252 13.94 5.48 -17.23
C LEU A 252 15.13 5.90 -16.38
N ILE A 253 14.88 6.64 -15.29
CA ILE A 253 15.92 7.34 -14.55
C ILE A 253 16.31 6.54 -13.30
N PRO A 254 17.48 5.88 -13.26
CA PRO A 254 17.90 5.12 -12.10
C PRO A 254 18.24 6.05 -10.93
N VAL A 255 17.81 5.70 -9.71
CA VAL A 255 18.05 6.55 -8.53
C VAL A 255 19.43 6.30 -7.92
N LEU A 256 19.72 5.09 -7.41
CA LEU A 256 21.04 4.75 -6.88
C LEU A 256 21.73 3.60 -7.64
N ALA A 257 21.15 3.09 -8.73
CA ALA A 257 21.74 1.98 -9.49
C ALA A 257 23.19 2.22 -9.96
N PRO A 258 23.62 3.43 -10.37
CA PRO A 258 25.02 3.71 -10.71
C PRO A 258 26.01 3.49 -9.56
N LEU A 259 25.54 3.55 -8.30
CA LEU A 259 26.37 3.41 -7.11
C LEU A 259 26.43 1.98 -6.58
N ARG A 260 25.65 1.05 -7.15
CA ARG A 260 25.50 -0.34 -6.68
C ARG A 260 26.84 -1.11 -6.60
N SER A 261 27.82 -0.76 -7.44
CA SER A 261 29.15 -1.40 -7.46
C SER A 261 30.02 -1.02 -6.24
N SER A 262 29.76 0.11 -5.59
CA SER A 262 30.55 0.60 -4.47
C SER A 262 29.85 0.36 -3.13
N ARG A 263 30.25 -0.71 -2.44
CA ARG A 263 29.71 -1.04 -1.10
C ARG A 263 29.89 0.10 -0.09
N PHE A 264 31.00 0.84 -0.19
CA PHE A 264 31.27 1.99 0.67
C PHE A 264 30.25 3.11 0.46
N LEU A 265 30.02 3.53 -0.79
CA LEU A 265 29.07 4.61 -1.08
C LEU A 265 27.63 4.21 -0.75
N VAL A 266 27.24 2.97 -1.06
CA VAL A 266 25.92 2.43 -0.68
C VAL A 266 25.73 2.47 0.84
N SER A 267 26.72 1.99 1.61
CA SER A 267 26.66 2.02 3.07
C SER A 267 26.61 3.45 3.62
N MET A 268 27.38 4.37 3.05
CA MET A 268 27.36 5.78 3.45
C MET A 268 26.00 6.42 3.20
N ILE A 269 25.47 6.31 1.98
CA ILE A 269 24.18 6.92 1.60
C ILE A 269 23.03 6.31 2.39
N SER A 270 23.05 4.99 2.61
CA SER A 270 21.97 4.30 3.35
C SER A 270 21.81 4.80 4.78
N LYS A 271 22.88 5.32 5.42
CA LYS A 271 22.82 5.92 6.76
C LYS A 271 22.04 7.24 6.81
N TYR A 272 21.90 7.92 5.67
CA TYR A 272 21.16 9.18 5.57
C TYR A 272 19.71 8.99 5.10
N ILE A 273 19.28 7.74 4.84
CA ILE A 273 17.88 7.43 4.53
C ILE A 273 17.10 7.44 5.85
N LEU A 274 16.19 8.41 5.99
CA LEU A 274 15.41 8.60 7.21
C LEU A 274 14.27 7.58 7.32
N ASP A 275 13.48 7.49 6.26
CA ASP A 275 12.31 6.63 6.18
C ASP A 275 12.72 5.37 5.42
N THR A 276 13.14 4.34 6.15
CA THR A 276 13.81 3.14 5.62
C THR A 276 12.84 2.06 5.15
N TRP A 277 11.60 2.08 5.63
CA TRP A 277 10.54 1.11 5.28
C TRP A 277 11.04 -0.33 5.26
N PRO A 278 11.45 -0.95 6.40
CA PRO A 278 11.95 -2.33 6.45
C PRO A 278 10.82 -3.36 6.27
N SER A 279 10.10 -3.30 5.14
CA SER A 279 8.90 -4.07 4.82
C SER A 279 9.10 -5.57 4.94
N GLY A 280 10.22 -6.11 4.46
CA GLY A 280 10.53 -7.53 4.55
C GLY A 280 10.69 -8.00 6.00
N LEU A 281 11.36 -7.20 6.85
CA LEU A 281 11.49 -7.51 8.28
C LEU A 281 10.13 -7.43 8.98
N ARG A 282 9.34 -6.41 8.67
CA ARG A 282 7.99 -6.25 9.24
C ARG A 282 7.05 -7.38 8.82
N LEU A 283 7.10 -7.80 7.57
CA LEU A 283 6.28 -8.90 7.08
C LEU A 283 6.68 -10.24 7.73
N ASN A 284 7.98 -10.51 7.87
CA ASN A 284 8.45 -11.69 8.60
C ASN A 284 8.03 -11.68 10.08
N ALA A 285 8.14 -10.53 10.74
CA ALA A 285 7.66 -10.36 12.11
C ALA A 285 6.14 -10.55 12.20
N TYR A 286 5.38 -10.01 11.24
CA TYR A 286 3.93 -10.18 11.15
C TYR A 286 3.57 -11.66 11.00
N VAL A 287 4.18 -12.38 10.06
CA VAL A 287 3.91 -13.81 9.83
C VAL A 287 4.24 -14.63 11.07
N SER A 288 5.32 -14.28 11.77
CA SER A 288 5.70 -14.91 13.05
C SER A 288 4.66 -14.67 14.15
N ALA A 289 4.19 -13.43 14.31
CA ALA A 289 3.15 -13.08 15.27
C ALA A 289 1.81 -13.73 14.91
N ALA A 290 1.44 -13.69 13.63
CA ALA A 290 0.20 -14.26 13.10
C ALA A 290 0.15 -15.78 13.31
N THR A 291 1.27 -16.50 13.21
CA THR A 291 1.36 -17.95 13.51
C THR A 291 0.91 -18.27 14.95
N SER A 292 1.15 -17.36 15.90
CA SER A 292 0.76 -17.53 17.31
C SER A 292 -0.72 -17.25 17.58
N ILE A 293 -1.37 -16.46 16.72
CA ILE A 293 -2.76 -16.01 16.85
C ILE A 293 -3.69 -16.89 15.99
N SER A 294 -3.24 -17.25 14.78
CA SER A 294 -4.04 -17.86 13.71
C SER A 294 -4.57 -19.26 14.04
N SER A 295 -3.93 -20.01 14.94
CA SER A 295 -4.46 -21.31 15.39
C SER A 295 -5.84 -21.23 16.06
N LYS A 296 -6.35 -20.02 16.34
CA LYS A 296 -7.68 -19.75 16.87
C LYS A 296 -8.66 -19.08 15.87
N ASN A 297 -8.20 -18.65 14.67
CA ASN A 297 -8.94 -17.73 13.80
C ASN A 297 -9.25 -18.27 12.38
N ASN A 298 -9.59 -19.56 12.24
CA ASN A 298 -10.12 -20.16 10.99
C ASN A 298 -9.35 -19.80 9.69
N GLY A 299 -8.01 -19.85 9.73
CA GLY A 299 -7.18 -19.58 8.55
C GLY A 299 -6.99 -18.09 8.22
N ALA A 300 -7.19 -17.18 9.17
CA ALA A 300 -6.81 -15.77 9.05
C ALA A 300 -5.29 -15.56 9.19
N GLY A 301 -4.79 -14.43 8.72
CA GLY A 301 -3.38 -14.03 8.83
C GLY A 301 -2.53 -14.35 7.60
N ASN A 302 -3.15 -14.83 6.52
CA ASN A 302 -2.45 -15.19 5.29
C ASN A 302 -1.88 -13.97 4.55
N VAL A 303 -0.88 -14.19 3.72
CA VAL A 303 -0.22 -13.16 2.92
C VAL A 303 -0.26 -13.56 1.45
N HIS A 304 -0.78 -12.69 0.59
CA HIS A 304 -0.73 -12.84 -0.86
C HIS A 304 0.20 -11.77 -1.44
N ILE A 305 1.10 -12.15 -2.32
CA ILE A 305 2.06 -11.24 -2.94
C ILE A 305 1.91 -11.36 -4.46
N LEU A 306 1.71 -10.25 -5.15
CA LEU A 306 1.58 -10.22 -6.61
C LEU A 306 2.59 -9.24 -7.20
N HIS A 307 3.26 -9.62 -8.29
CA HIS A 307 4.21 -8.75 -8.98
C HIS A 307 4.28 -9.10 -10.47
N ALA A 308 4.32 -8.10 -11.34
CA ALA A 308 4.54 -8.28 -12.76
C ALA A 308 6.03 -8.32 -13.13
N ARG A 309 6.41 -9.21 -14.05
CA ARG A 309 7.79 -9.32 -14.56
C ARG A 309 8.20 -8.10 -15.37
N ASP A 310 7.24 -7.43 -16.01
CA ASP A 310 7.41 -6.19 -16.77
C ASP A 310 7.23 -4.93 -15.91
N ASP A 311 7.28 -5.04 -14.58
CA ASP A 311 7.35 -3.88 -13.70
C ASP A 311 8.66 -3.12 -13.95
N GLN A 312 8.52 -1.92 -14.52
CA GLN A 312 9.63 -1.07 -14.93
C GLN A 312 10.19 -0.23 -13.77
N ASP A 313 9.43 -0.03 -12.70
CA ASP A 313 9.78 0.87 -11.60
C ASP A 313 10.41 0.08 -10.44
N ILE A 314 9.76 -1.01 -10.02
CA ILE A 314 10.21 -1.89 -8.94
C ILE A 314 10.58 -3.25 -9.54
N ALA A 315 11.83 -3.66 -9.38
CA ALA A 315 12.27 -4.97 -9.86
C ALA A 315 11.56 -6.11 -9.10
N PHE A 316 11.04 -7.12 -9.82
CA PHE A 316 10.38 -8.28 -9.21
C PHE A 316 11.30 -9.07 -8.23
N ALA A 317 12.63 -8.92 -8.34
CA ALA A 317 13.58 -9.49 -7.38
C ALA A 317 13.33 -9.02 -5.94
N GLN A 318 12.66 -7.88 -5.76
CA GLN A 318 12.17 -7.43 -4.46
C GLN A 318 11.14 -8.39 -3.84
N THR A 319 10.25 -8.94 -4.67
CA THR A 319 9.26 -9.93 -4.24
C THR A 319 9.91 -11.28 -3.94
N GLU A 320 10.93 -11.68 -4.69
CA GLU A 320 11.70 -12.90 -4.41
C GLU A 320 12.35 -12.83 -3.02
N LYS A 321 12.98 -11.68 -2.69
CA LYS A 321 13.54 -11.43 -1.35
C LYS A 321 12.46 -11.45 -0.27
N LEU A 322 11.35 -10.77 -0.49
CA LEU A 322 10.28 -10.63 0.50
C LEU A 322 9.55 -11.96 0.75
N PHE A 323 9.34 -12.77 -0.29
CA PHE A 323 8.80 -14.13 -0.16
C PHE A 323 9.75 -15.05 0.61
N ALA A 324 11.04 -15.01 0.30
CA ALA A 324 12.06 -15.75 1.03
C ALA A 324 12.09 -15.37 2.53
N MET A 325 12.08 -14.08 2.84
CA MET A 325 12.02 -13.57 4.22
C MET A 325 10.75 -13.99 4.96
N ALA A 326 9.59 -13.91 4.31
CA ALA A 326 8.30 -14.26 4.93
C ALA A 326 8.16 -15.78 5.19
N THR A 327 8.83 -16.61 4.38
CA THR A 327 8.71 -18.07 4.45
C THR A 327 9.89 -18.75 5.15
N GLY A 328 10.98 -18.02 5.42
CA GLY A 328 12.23 -18.57 5.93
C GLY A 328 13.01 -19.39 4.90
N ARG A 329 12.75 -19.18 3.60
CA ARG A 329 13.42 -19.86 2.48
C ARG A 329 14.60 -19.05 1.98
N GLU A 330 15.44 -19.68 1.17
CA GLU A 330 16.46 -18.97 0.39
C GLU A 330 15.82 -18.17 -0.75
N VAL A 331 16.51 -17.10 -1.17
CA VAL A 331 16.07 -16.30 -2.32
C VAL A 331 16.28 -17.10 -3.59
N GLU A 332 15.21 -17.31 -4.34
CA GLU A 332 15.20 -18.04 -5.60
C GLU A 332 14.45 -17.25 -6.67
N VAL A 333 14.75 -17.54 -7.94
CA VAL A 333 13.98 -16.95 -9.04
C VAL A 333 12.60 -17.60 -9.09
N LEU A 334 11.55 -16.82 -8.84
CA LEU A 334 10.19 -17.36 -8.76
C LEU A 334 9.59 -17.55 -10.17
N PRO A 335 9.17 -18.76 -10.59
CA PRO A 335 8.58 -18.96 -11.91
C PRO A 335 7.28 -18.15 -12.07
N LEU A 336 6.83 -17.96 -13.32
CA LEU A 336 5.52 -17.37 -13.59
C LEU A 336 4.40 -18.21 -12.98
N GLY A 337 3.30 -17.53 -12.65
CA GLY A 337 2.15 -18.15 -11.99
C GLY A 337 2.28 -18.14 -10.48
N ALA A 338 1.44 -18.95 -9.83
CA ALA A 338 1.32 -18.96 -8.40
C ALA A 338 2.21 -20.01 -7.72
N ARG A 339 2.68 -19.68 -6.53
CA ARG A 339 3.41 -20.57 -5.63
C ARG A 339 2.95 -20.33 -4.21
N ASP A 340 2.61 -21.42 -3.53
CA ASP A 340 2.22 -21.40 -2.14
C ASP A 340 3.37 -21.92 -1.26
N ALA A 341 3.51 -21.31 -0.09
CA ALA A 341 4.38 -21.80 0.97
C ALA A 341 3.69 -21.57 2.32
N ALA A 342 3.83 -22.53 3.23
CA ALA A 342 3.43 -22.32 4.62
C ALA A 342 4.63 -21.76 5.39
N ALA A 343 4.45 -20.59 5.99
CA ALA A 343 5.41 -20.06 6.95
C ALA A 343 5.13 -20.68 8.32
N LYS A 344 6.17 -21.30 8.90
CA LYS A 344 6.11 -21.98 10.22
C LYS A 344 4.92 -22.96 10.36
N GLY A 345 4.47 -23.53 9.23
CA GLY A 345 3.42 -24.53 9.16
C GLY A 345 1.98 -24.06 9.46
N LYS A 346 1.72 -22.75 9.61
CA LYS A 346 0.37 -22.25 9.99
C LYS A 346 -0.14 -21.06 9.19
N VAL A 347 0.75 -20.18 8.72
CA VAL A 347 0.36 -19.01 7.92
C VAL A 347 0.66 -19.27 6.46
N GLY A 348 -0.35 -19.19 5.60
CA GLY A 348 -0.16 -19.32 4.16
C GLY A 348 0.46 -18.05 3.58
N VAL A 349 1.56 -18.21 2.85
CA VAL A 349 2.19 -17.16 2.04
C VAL A 349 2.11 -17.61 0.59
N ARG A 350 1.29 -16.91 -0.19
CA ARG A 350 1.15 -17.13 -1.63
C ARG A 350 1.87 -16.02 -2.38
N VAL A 351 2.63 -16.38 -3.40
CA VAL A 351 3.19 -15.43 -4.37
C VAL A 351 2.68 -15.76 -5.76
N GLU A 352 2.32 -14.74 -6.54
CA GLU A 352 1.86 -14.86 -7.91
C GLU A 352 2.67 -13.93 -8.82
N MET A 353 3.53 -14.52 -9.64
CA MET A 353 4.37 -13.80 -10.60
C MET A 353 3.64 -13.69 -11.94
N LEU A 354 3.26 -12.47 -12.29
CA LEU A 354 2.53 -12.16 -13.53
C LEU A 354 3.52 -11.85 -14.65
N GLN A 355 3.22 -12.27 -15.87
CA GLN A 355 4.06 -11.90 -17.03
C GLN A 355 3.94 -10.41 -17.34
N TYR A 356 2.71 -9.86 -17.26
CA TYR A 356 2.40 -8.49 -17.64
C TYR A 356 1.54 -7.81 -16.59
N GLY A 357 1.79 -6.52 -16.41
CA GLY A 357 1.04 -5.68 -15.47
C GLY A 357 1.54 -4.25 -15.40
N MET A 358 2.84 -4.04 -15.66
CA MET A 358 3.54 -2.78 -15.35
C MET A 358 3.39 -2.37 -13.87
N HIS A 359 4.07 -1.32 -13.44
CA HIS A 359 4.05 -0.94 -12.02
C HIS A 359 2.68 -0.43 -11.53
N ASN A 360 2.10 0.50 -12.28
CA ASN A 360 0.94 1.27 -11.82
C ASN A 360 -0.41 0.61 -12.16
N ARG A 361 -0.44 -0.27 -13.15
CA ARG A 361 -1.69 -0.83 -13.69
C ARG A 361 -1.98 -2.23 -13.17
N VAL A 362 -0.97 -3.00 -12.77
CA VAL A 362 -1.12 -4.39 -12.31
C VAL A 362 -2.16 -4.57 -11.21
N VAL A 363 -2.34 -3.57 -10.34
CA VAL A 363 -3.31 -3.60 -9.24
C VAL A 363 -4.77 -3.65 -9.73
N THR A 364 -5.06 -3.22 -10.96
CA THR A 364 -6.39 -3.29 -11.56
C THR A 364 -6.67 -4.63 -12.25
N TYR A 365 -5.68 -5.51 -12.37
CA TYR A 365 -5.79 -6.72 -13.19
C TYR A 365 -6.57 -7.81 -12.46
N ALA A 366 -7.24 -8.67 -13.23
CA ALA A 366 -8.04 -9.77 -12.71
C ALA A 366 -7.33 -10.68 -11.67
N PRO A 367 -6.01 -10.98 -11.78
CA PRO A 367 -5.31 -11.75 -10.74
C PRO A 367 -5.38 -11.12 -9.35
N VAL A 368 -5.40 -9.78 -9.25
CA VAL A 368 -5.55 -9.08 -7.97
C VAL A 368 -6.97 -9.23 -7.44
N GLY A 369 -7.98 -9.10 -8.32
CA GLY A 369 -9.37 -9.39 -7.96
C GLY A 369 -9.57 -10.83 -7.47
N LEU A 370 -8.97 -11.81 -8.16
CA LEU A 370 -8.96 -13.21 -7.75
C LEU A 370 -8.23 -13.42 -6.41
N ALA A 371 -7.12 -12.72 -6.18
CA ALA A 371 -6.42 -12.78 -4.91
C ALA A 371 -7.27 -12.29 -3.73
N VAL A 372 -8.10 -11.24 -3.95
CA VAL A 372 -9.06 -10.75 -2.95
C VAL A 372 -10.19 -11.77 -2.71
N MET A 373 -10.75 -12.38 -3.76
CA MET A 373 -11.77 -13.43 -3.62
C MET A 373 -11.24 -14.62 -2.81
N ARG A 374 -10.07 -15.15 -3.20
CA ARG A 374 -9.39 -16.25 -2.50
C ARG A 374 -9.08 -15.91 -1.05
N ALA A 375 -8.67 -14.68 -0.77
CA ALA A 375 -8.38 -14.25 0.61
C ALA A 375 -9.60 -14.41 1.52
N PHE A 376 -10.80 -14.09 1.04
CA PHE A 376 -12.02 -14.30 1.83
C PHE A 376 -12.43 -15.77 1.94
N GLU A 377 -12.23 -16.58 0.90
CA GLU A 377 -12.55 -18.02 0.89
C GLU A 377 -11.62 -18.86 1.78
N GLY A 378 -10.35 -18.44 1.92
CA GLY A 378 -9.30 -19.20 2.62
C GLY A 378 -8.42 -19.94 1.61
N ILE A 379 -7.12 -20.04 1.89
CA ILE A 379 -6.14 -20.72 1.03
C ILE A 379 -6.35 -22.23 1.07
#